data_AF-A0A7W9IJ21-F1
#
_entry.id   AF-A0A7W9IJ21-F1
#
_cell.length_a   1.000
_cell.length_b   1.000
_cell.length_c   1.000
_cell.angle_alpha   90.00
_cell.angle_beta   90.00
_cell.angle_gamma   90.00
#
_symmetry.space_group_name_H-M   'P 1'
#
loop_
_entity.id
_entity.type
_entity.pdbx_description
1 polymer ?
#
loop_
_entity_poly.entity_id
_entity_poly.type
_entity_poly.pdbx_seq_one_letter_code
_entity_poly.pdbx_strand_id
1 'polypeptide(L)'
;MSSAGRAAGVPPDRPPPGCSGRSEQAVPEHAVTEHAVTERPEQSERPGHGALERPGQAVPERSGQAVLERSGQAVLERPERSGHAALERAIGALPLVDHHVHGATSRDLPRGEFEELITESDRPVPAWMTQFDSQLGFAVLRHCAPVLGLDPHPDPGAYLARRAELGAGEVNRRLLTAAGFGRLLVETGYRGEEVLGPARMAAAAGCPADEVVRLEAVAERVAAEGGDAAGFAARFEAALWERTREARALKTVVAYRHGFDLDPTRPAPAEVTRAAGRLLRAAERAGAAERTGTAEQTGTGTRAGTVRVDDPVLLRHLIWTGIDRALPLQFHAGLGDPDVDLRRADPLLLRGLIELAEPSGVPLLLLHCYPFHRHAGFLAQVYPHVYFDVGLGVNHTGARSVAVVAESLETAPFAKVLFSSDAWGPAELHHLGALLWRRAMTRVLAGFVTDGEWSQEQAVRVAVMVGAENARRVYGLEAPECPGRTPECPGRTPECPGRTPECPGRTQDDPG
;
A
#
# COMPACT_ATOMS: atom_id res chain seq x y z
N MET A 1 41.66 55.66 -0.11
CA MET A 1 42.31 56.56 0.87
C MET A 1 41.24 57.26 1.69
N SER A 2 41.64 57.92 2.78
CA SER A 2 40.89 58.81 3.70
C SER A 2 39.86 59.77 3.04
N SER A 3 38.85 60.33 3.75
CA SER A 3 38.45 60.19 5.18
C SER A 3 37.03 60.71 5.48
N ALA A 4 36.52 60.34 6.66
CA ALA A 4 35.26 60.74 7.28
C ALA A 4 35.04 62.24 7.58
N GLY A 5 33.78 62.59 7.91
CA GLY A 5 33.33 63.84 8.56
C GLY A 5 32.31 63.55 9.70
N ARG A 6 32.02 64.52 10.58
CA ARG A 6 31.30 64.33 11.87
C ARG A 6 30.29 65.45 12.20
N ALA A 7 29.26 65.11 13.01
CA ALA A 7 28.54 65.90 14.06
C ALA A 7 27.03 65.50 14.09
N ALA A 8 26.27 65.41 15.20
CA ALA A 8 26.47 65.46 16.67
C ALA A 8 25.46 64.46 17.33
N GLY A 9 25.02 64.45 18.62
CA GLY A 9 25.24 65.26 19.84
C GLY A 9 24.37 64.72 21.02
N VAL A 10 24.76 64.96 22.27
CA VAL A 10 24.18 64.45 23.57
C VAL A 10 24.71 65.33 24.74
N PRO A 11 24.28 65.26 26.04
CA PRO A 11 23.41 64.30 26.79
C PRO A 11 22.19 65.06 27.45
N PRO A 12 21.69 64.96 28.72
CA PRO A 12 21.94 64.04 29.86
C PRO A 12 20.76 63.64 30.84
N ASP A 13 21.10 62.82 31.85
CA ASP A 13 20.66 62.80 33.27
C ASP A 13 19.32 62.23 33.85
N ARG A 14 19.43 61.93 35.16
CA ARG A 14 18.61 61.15 36.15
C ARG A 14 19.07 61.62 37.58
N PRO A 15 18.58 61.15 38.78
CA PRO A 15 17.53 60.17 39.12
C PRO A 15 16.45 60.63 40.19
N PRO A 16 16.35 60.19 41.49
CA PRO A 16 15.06 59.75 42.10
C PRO A 16 14.66 60.44 43.47
N PRO A 17 13.47 60.18 44.10
CA PRO A 17 13.13 59.02 44.97
C PRO A 17 11.62 58.58 44.91
N GLY A 18 11.00 57.70 45.73
CA GLY A 18 11.49 56.64 46.67
C GLY A 18 10.51 56.22 47.82
N CYS A 19 10.44 54.91 48.13
CA CYS A 19 10.00 54.22 49.38
C CYS A 19 8.51 53.92 49.79
N SER A 20 8.37 52.74 50.45
CA SER A 20 7.22 52.10 51.18
C SER A 20 6.16 51.33 50.36
N GLY A 21 5.70 50.12 50.74
CA GLY A 21 5.94 49.30 51.96
C GLY A 21 5.83 47.75 51.79
N ARG A 22 5.79 47.01 52.91
CA ARG A 22 5.81 45.51 53.07
C ARG A 22 4.40 44.88 52.91
N SER A 23 4.12 43.56 52.83
CA SER A 23 4.81 42.23 52.74
C SER A 23 3.76 41.18 52.24
N GLU A 24 4.00 39.92 51.87
CA GLU A 24 4.55 38.76 52.62
C GLU A 24 4.80 37.49 51.74
N GLN A 25 5.60 36.55 52.28
CA GLN A 25 5.67 35.09 52.07
C GLN A 25 5.98 34.45 50.68
N ALA A 26 6.98 33.54 50.69
CA ALA A 26 7.18 32.41 49.76
C ALA A 26 6.57 31.11 50.40
N VAL A 27 6.69 29.85 49.95
CA VAL A 27 7.84 29.04 49.47
C VAL A 27 7.33 27.90 48.48
N PRO A 28 7.99 26.77 48.13
CA PRO A 28 8.49 26.57 46.76
C PRO A 28 8.06 25.28 46.03
N GLU A 29 8.85 24.93 45.00
CA GLU A 29 8.93 23.72 44.19
C GLU A 29 9.03 22.38 44.97
N HIS A 30 8.72 21.27 44.29
CA HIS A 30 8.98 19.90 44.75
C HIS A 30 10.13 19.25 43.98
N ALA A 31 11.07 18.63 44.71
CA ALA A 31 12.19 17.86 44.15
C ALA A 31 11.93 16.34 44.18
N VAL A 32 12.68 15.60 43.36
CA VAL A 32 12.69 14.13 43.27
C VAL A 32 13.76 13.56 44.23
N THR A 33 13.47 12.40 44.84
CA THR A 33 14.46 11.57 45.53
C THR A 33 14.26 10.10 45.18
N GLU A 34 15.32 9.43 44.75
CA GLU A 34 15.39 7.98 44.58
C GLU A 34 15.42 7.26 45.94
N HIS A 35 15.06 5.97 45.97
CA HIS A 35 15.75 5.00 46.85
C HIS A 35 15.63 3.56 46.32
N ALA A 36 16.63 2.75 46.65
CA ALA A 36 16.94 1.47 46.01
C ALA A 36 16.03 0.29 46.40
N VAL A 37 16.09 -0.77 45.60
CA VAL A 37 15.48 -2.09 45.84
C VAL A 37 16.57 -3.16 45.83
N THR A 38 16.64 -3.99 46.88
CA THR A 38 17.49 -5.19 46.94
C THR A 38 16.91 -6.24 47.91
N GLU A 39 16.60 -7.44 47.39
CA GLU A 39 16.71 -8.80 48.01
C GLU A 39 16.06 -9.06 49.41
N ARG A 40 15.55 -10.25 49.79
CA ARG A 40 15.46 -11.67 49.31
C ARG A 40 14.45 -12.40 50.26
N PRO A 41 14.23 -13.75 50.26
CA PRO A 41 14.20 -14.79 49.22
C PRO A 41 12.88 -15.64 49.29
N GLU A 42 12.87 -16.84 48.71
CA GLU A 42 11.79 -17.86 48.74
C GLU A 42 11.84 -18.80 49.97
N GLN A 43 10.73 -19.50 50.32
CA GLN A 43 10.60 -21.00 50.32
C GLN A 43 9.38 -21.57 51.12
N SER A 44 8.87 -22.72 50.65
CA SER A 44 7.96 -23.73 51.27
C SER A 44 6.58 -23.27 51.84
N GLU A 45 5.57 -24.10 52.12
CA GLU A 45 5.42 -25.59 52.10
C GLU A 45 3.95 -26.03 51.85
N ARG A 46 3.69 -27.34 51.70
CA ARG A 46 2.36 -28.02 51.72
C ARG A 46 2.30 -28.95 52.98
N PRO A 47 1.18 -29.61 53.40
CA PRO A 47 -0.14 -29.79 52.77
C PRO A 47 -1.36 -29.62 53.72
N GLY A 48 -2.58 -29.99 53.28
CA GLY A 48 -3.77 -30.17 54.12
C GLY A 48 -4.87 -30.99 53.44
N HIS A 49 -5.55 -31.89 54.17
CA HIS A 49 -6.63 -32.76 53.65
C HIS A 49 -8.04 -32.17 53.87
N GLY A 50 -9.00 -32.58 53.04
CA GLY A 50 -10.43 -32.33 53.28
C GLY A 50 -11.34 -32.85 52.16
N ALA A 51 -11.81 -34.10 52.27
CA ALA A 51 -12.80 -34.69 51.36
C ALA A 51 -14.01 -35.20 52.16
N LEU A 52 -15.23 -35.07 51.59
CA LEU A 52 -16.47 -35.67 52.10
C LEU A 52 -17.51 -35.76 50.95
N GLU A 53 -18.44 -36.71 51.02
CA GLU A 53 -19.29 -37.16 49.90
C GLU A 53 -20.81 -37.13 50.18
N ARG A 54 -21.61 -36.75 49.16
CA ARG A 54 -23.00 -37.22 48.84
C ARG A 54 -24.11 -36.95 49.90
N PRO A 55 -25.41 -37.24 49.65
CA PRO A 55 -26.14 -37.60 48.40
C PRO A 55 -27.12 -36.46 47.96
N GLY A 56 -28.03 -36.56 46.97
CA GLY A 56 -28.34 -37.60 45.98
C GLY A 56 -29.74 -38.25 46.13
N GLN A 57 -30.73 -37.93 45.26
CA GLN A 57 -32.04 -38.60 45.25
C GLN A 57 -32.77 -38.60 43.88
N ALA A 58 -33.82 -39.43 43.78
CA ALA A 58 -34.38 -40.09 42.58
C ALA A 58 -35.19 -39.27 41.53
N VAL A 59 -35.54 -39.98 40.45
CA VAL A 59 -36.35 -39.58 39.27
C VAL A 59 -37.80 -40.11 39.39
N PRO A 60 -38.77 -39.55 38.63
CA PRO A 60 -39.86 -40.36 38.09
C PRO A 60 -39.99 -40.26 36.55
N GLU A 61 -40.28 -41.39 35.92
CA GLU A 61 -40.45 -41.52 34.47
C GLU A 61 -41.83 -41.04 33.99
N ARG A 62 -41.93 -40.64 32.70
CA ARG A 62 -43.17 -40.80 31.92
C ARG A 62 -42.87 -41.24 30.49
N SER A 63 -43.59 -42.25 30.05
CA SER A 63 -43.55 -42.81 28.69
C SER A 63 -44.47 -42.07 27.73
N GLY A 64 -44.15 -42.11 26.43
CA GLY A 64 -44.95 -41.51 25.38
C GLY A 64 -44.41 -41.86 23.99
N GLN A 65 -44.90 -42.95 23.39
CA GLN A 65 -44.64 -43.23 21.98
C GLN A 65 -45.55 -42.36 21.11
N ALA A 66 -44.98 -41.67 20.13
CA ALA A 66 -45.71 -41.12 19.00
C ALA A 66 -44.92 -41.44 17.72
N VAL A 67 -45.54 -42.20 16.82
CA VAL A 67 -45.00 -42.45 15.48
C VAL A 67 -45.37 -41.24 14.60
N LEU A 68 -44.39 -40.69 13.87
CA LEU A 68 -44.63 -39.72 12.81
C LEU A 68 -43.69 -39.99 11.64
N GLU A 69 -44.22 -39.79 10.43
CA GLU A 69 -43.80 -40.50 9.24
C GLU A 69 -42.60 -39.86 8.53
N ARG A 70 -41.86 -40.68 7.75
CA ARG A 70 -40.87 -40.19 6.79
C ARG A 70 -41.58 -39.59 5.57
N SER A 71 -41.92 -38.31 5.61
CA SER A 71 -42.21 -37.53 4.41
C SER A 71 -40.92 -36.88 3.89
N GLY A 72 -40.48 -37.28 2.69
CA GLY A 72 -39.23 -36.80 2.12
C GLY A 72 -39.32 -35.35 1.64
N GLN A 73 -38.78 -34.40 2.41
CA GLN A 73 -38.50 -33.07 1.88
C GLN A 73 -37.35 -33.17 0.87
N ALA A 74 -37.68 -33.07 -0.42
CA ALA A 74 -36.71 -32.66 -1.42
C ALA A 74 -36.16 -31.28 -1.01
N VAL A 75 -34.83 -31.16 -0.93
CA VAL A 75 -34.18 -29.89 -0.59
C VAL A 75 -34.30 -28.95 -1.77
N LEU A 76 -35.42 -28.23 -1.84
CA LEU A 76 -35.55 -27.03 -2.64
C LEU A 76 -34.57 -26.00 -2.04
N GLU A 77 -33.44 -25.81 -2.70
CA GLU A 77 -32.52 -24.74 -2.34
C GLU A 77 -33.28 -23.40 -2.40
N ARG A 78 -33.32 -22.68 -1.28
CA ARG A 78 -33.93 -21.35 -1.26
C ARG A 78 -33.20 -20.47 -2.29
N PRO A 79 -33.91 -19.68 -3.12
CA PRO A 79 -33.27 -18.82 -4.13
C PRO A 79 -32.25 -17.83 -3.53
N GLU A 80 -32.45 -17.41 -2.27
CA GLU A 80 -31.49 -16.65 -1.47
C GLU A 80 -30.08 -17.30 -1.43
N ARG A 81 -30.03 -18.64 -1.25
CA ARG A 81 -28.77 -19.39 -1.17
C ARG A 81 -28.11 -19.55 -2.54
N SER A 82 -28.88 -19.77 -3.60
CA SER A 82 -28.33 -19.92 -4.95
C SER A 82 -27.79 -18.58 -5.49
N GLY A 83 -28.43 -17.46 -5.15
CA GLY A 83 -27.95 -16.11 -5.44
C GLY A 83 -26.64 -15.77 -4.72
N HIS A 84 -26.55 -16.02 -3.40
CA HIS A 84 -25.31 -15.84 -2.63
C HIS A 84 -24.16 -16.67 -3.22
N ALA A 85 -24.40 -17.96 -3.49
CA ALA A 85 -23.39 -18.84 -4.06
C ALA A 85 -22.96 -18.43 -5.48
N ALA A 86 -23.84 -17.79 -6.26
CA ALA A 86 -23.49 -17.24 -7.58
C ALA A 86 -22.64 -15.97 -7.48
N LEU A 87 -22.93 -15.07 -6.54
CA LEU A 87 -22.10 -13.90 -6.24
C LEU A 87 -20.70 -14.32 -5.73
N GLU A 88 -20.64 -15.29 -4.81
CA GLU A 88 -19.39 -15.84 -4.29
C GLU A 88 -18.52 -16.45 -5.40
N ARG A 89 -19.10 -17.23 -6.32
CA ARG A 89 -18.39 -17.76 -7.49
C ARG A 89 -17.86 -16.66 -8.41
N ALA A 90 -18.66 -15.61 -8.67
CA ALA A 90 -18.26 -14.51 -9.55
C ALA A 90 -17.07 -13.70 -8.97
N ILE A 91 -17.14 -13.34 -7.69
CA ILE A 91 -16.07 -12.59 -7.00
C ILE A 91 -14.84 -13.47 -6.75
N GLY A 92 -15.04 -14.77 -6.46
CA GLY A 92 -13.97 -15.75 -6.31
C GLY A 92 -13.14 -15.95 -7.58
N ALA A 93 -13.80 -15.98 -8.75
CA ALA A 93 -13.15 -16.23 -10.04
C ALA A 93 -12.63 -14.97 -10.78
N LEU A 94 -12.92 -13.76 -10.28
CA LEU A 94 -12.55 -12.49 -10.92
C LEU A 94 -11.00 -12.35 -11.09
N PRO A 95 -10.44 -12.28 -12.31
CA PRO A 95 -9.01 -12.02 -12.49
C PRO A 95 -8.69 -10.56 -12.11
N LEU A 96 -8.12 -10.37 -10.91
CA LEU A 96 -7.87 -9.05 -10.32
C LEU A 96 -6.73 -8.32 -11.03
N VAL A 97 -6.83 -7.01 -11.18
CA VAL A 97 -5.71 -6.16 -11.57
C VAL A 97 -5.17 -5.51 -10.32
N ASP A 98 -4.05 -6.02 -9.79
CA ASP A 98 -3.38 -5.42 -8.64
C ASP A 98 -2.64 -4.17 -9.11
N HIS A 99 -3.26 -3.00 -8.94
CA HIS A 99 -2.70 -1.74 -9.47
C HIS A 99 -1.55 -1.15 -8.63
N HIS A 100 -1.31 -1.70 -7.44
CA HIS A 100 -0.15 -1.33 -6.64
C HIS A 100 0.33 -2.50 -5.78
N VAL A 101 1.44 -3.08 -6.20
CA VAL A 101 2.13 -4.16 -5.51
C VAL A 101 3.64 -3.97 -5.68
N HIS A 102 4.43 -4.67 -4.88
CA HIS A 102 5.87 -4.76 -5.05
C HIS A 102 6.28 -6.18 -5.50
N GLY A 103 7.56 -6.50 -5.42
CA GLY A 103 8.06 -7.84 -5.69
C GLY A 103 7.94 -8.77 -4.48
N ALA A 104 7.76 -10.06 -4.74
CA ALA A 104 7.93 -11.10 -3.73
C ALA A 104 9.42 -11.35 -3.39
N THR A 105 9.76 -11.84 -2.20
CA THR A 105 11.15 -12.17 -1.81
C THR A 105 11.71 -13.28 -2.70
N SER A 106 12.95 -13.12 -3.19
CA SER A 106 13.56 -14.06 -4.14
C SER A 106 14.33 -15.23 -3.51
N ARG A 107 14.35 -15.31 -2.17
CA ARG A 107 15.10 -16.27 -1.34
C ARG A 107 14.25 -16.74 -0.15
N ASP A 108 14.71 -17.78 0.53
CA ASP A 108 14.09 -18.23 1.78
C ASP A 108 14.29 -17.21 2.92
N LEU A 109 13.34 -17.24 3.86
CA LEU A 109 13.24 -16.35 5.00
C LEU A 109 13.34 -17.17 6.30
N PRO A 110 14.35 -16.94 7.16
CA PRO A 110 14.35 -17.48 8.52
C PRO A 110 13.27 -16.80 9.37
N ARG A 111 12.94 -17.40 10.52
CA ARG A 111 11.81 -16.97 11.36
C ARG A 111 11.80 -15.47 11.70
N GLY A 112 12.95 -14.90 12.12
CA GLY A 112 13.06 -13.49 12.49
C GLY A 112 12.68 -12.57 11.33
N GLU A 113 13.36 -12.73 10.20
CA GLU A 113 13.07 -11.95 8.99
C GLU A 113 11.65 -12.16 8.47
N PHE A 114 11.07 -13.36 8.56
CA PHE A 114 9.67 -13.58 8.18
C PHE A 114 8.70 -12.80 9.08
N GLU A 115 8.95 -12.74 10.39
CA GLU A 115 8.13 -11.99 11.32
C GLU A 115 8.30 -10.48 11.16
N GLU A 116 9.52 -9.99 10.92
CA GLU A 116 9.82 -8.61 10.54
C GLU A 116 9.12 -8.19 9.23
N LEU A 117 8.84 -9.14 8.33
CA LEU A 117 8.16 -8.91 7.05
C LEU A 117 6.63 -9.09 7.08
N ILE A 118 6.03 -9.30 8.25
CA ILE A 118 4.55 -9.29 8.43
C ILE A 118 4.11 -8.20 9.43
N THR A 119 4.90 -7.12 9.53
CA THR A 119 4.63 -5.94 10.35
C THR A 119 5.29 -4.71 9.73
N GLU A 120 4.71 -3.52 9.95
CA GLU A 120 5.31 -2.24 9.55
C GLU A 120 6.36 -1.75 10.56
N SER A 121 6.73 -2.56 11.56
CA SER A 121 7.71 -2.18 12.58
C SER A 121 9.16 -2.29 12.06
N ASP A 122 9.83 -1.16 11.88
CA ASP A 122 11.28 -1.08 11.65
C ASP A 122 12.14 -1.35 12.92
N ARG A 123 11.51 -1.84 14.00
CA ARG A 123 12.14 -2.27 15.24
C ARG A 123 12.06 -3.80 15.37
N PRO A 124 13.14 -4.47 15.83
CA PRO A 124 13.15 -5.93 16.00
C PRO A 124 12.00 -6.42 16.87
N VAL A 125 11.44 -7.58 16.52
CA VAL A 125 10.33 -8.21 17.27
C VAL A 125 10.78 -8.50 18.71
N PRO A 126 10.11 -7.95 19.74
CA PRO A 126 10.50 -8.18 21.12
C PRO A 126 10.41 -9.66 21.51
N ALA A 127 11.46 -10.20 22.14
CA ALA A 127 11.61 -11.64 22.41
C ALA A 127 10.55 -12.28 23.33
N TRP A 128 9.59 -11.51 23.84
CA TRP A 128 8.44 -11.99 24.62
C TRP A 128 7.16 -12.18 23.78
N MET A 129 7.16 -11.78 22.50
CA MET A 129 6.03 -11.88 21.58
C MET A 129 6.44 -12.49 20.23
N THR A 130 5.44 -12.69 19.36
CA THR A 130 5.63 -13.09 17.96
C THR A 130 4.64 -12.33 17.07
N GLN A 131 5.03 -11.99 15.85
CA GLN A 131 4.13 -11.34 14.88
C GLN A 131 3.07 -12.32 14.31
N PHE A 132 3.19 -13.62 14.61
CA PHE A 132 2.12 -14.58 14.35
C PHE A 132 0.88 -14.33 15.24
N ASP A 133 1.02 -13.72 16.42
CA ASP A 133 -0.08 -13.31 17.31
C ASP A 133 -0.69 -11.96 16.87
N SER A 134 -0.95 -11.83 15.58
CA SER A 134 -1.55 -10.65 14.94
C SER A 134 -2.68 -11.05 13.99
N GLN A 135 -3.49 -10.07 13.55
CA GLN A 135 -4.53 -10.30 12.55
C GLN A 135 -3.96 -10.84 11.23
N LEU A 136 -2.76 -10.38 10.85
CA LEU A 136 -2.05 -10.84 9.65
C LEU A 136 -1.42 -12.23 9.87
N GLY A 137 -0.77 -12.45 11.02
CA GLY A 137 -0.22 -13.75 11.42
C GLY A 137 -1.28 -14.87 11.45
N PHE A 138 -2.43 -14.62 12.08
CA PHE A 138 -3.56 -15.55 12.05
C PHE A 138 -4.15 -15.73 10.65
N ALA A 139 -4.11 -14.72 9.78
CA ALA A 139 -4.52 -14.85 8.38
C ALA A 139 -3.55 -15.76 7.59
N VAL A 140 -2.24 -15.62 7.76
CA VAL A 140 -1.21 -16.51 7.19
C VAL A 140 -1.49 -17.97 7.60
N LEU A 141 -1.60 -18.24 8.90
CA LEU A 141 -1.83 -19.58 9.42
C LEU A 141 -3.19 -20.17 9.01
N ARG A 142 -4.23 -19.33 8.83
CA ARG A 142 -5.54 -19.80 8.36
C ARG A 142 -5.57 -20.09 6.86
N HIS A 143 -4.93 -19.25 6.04
CA HIS A 143 -5.21 -19.18 4.60
C HIS A 143 -4.03 -19.56 3.70
N CYS A 144 -2.80 -19.24 4.07
CA CYS A 144 -1.61 -19.61 3.29
C CYS A 144 -1.20 -21.07 3.56
N ALA A 145 -1.41 -21.58 4.78
CA ALA A 145 -1.10 -22.96 5.15
C ALA A 145 -1.72 -24.03 4.20
N PRO A 146 -3.04 -23.97 3.86
CA PRO A 146 -3.63 -24.86 2.84
C PRO A 146 -2.98 -24.79 1.46
N VAL A 147 -2.54 -23.61 1.02
CA VAL A 147 -1.88 -23.43 -0.29
C VAL A 147 -0.49 -24.12 -0.32
N LEU A 148 0.16 -24.29 0.83
CA LEU A 148 1.42 -25.03 0.97
C LEU A 148 1.23 -26.53 1.30
N GLY A 149 -0.03 -26.97 1.46
CA GLY A 149 -0.39 -28.36 1.75
C GLY A 149 -0.34 -28.72 3.23
N LEU A 150 -0.62 -27.77 4.13
CA LEU A 150 -0.87 -27.99 5.55
C LEU A 150 -2.36 -27.80 5.87
N ASP A 151 -2.82 -28.39 6.98
CA ASP A 151 -4.12 -28.03 7.55
C ASP A 151 -4.14 -26.56 8.01
N PRO A 152 -5.31 -25.90 8.07
CA PRO A 152 -5.43 -24.55 8.62
C PRO A 152 -5.09 -24.49 10.11
N HIS A 153 -4.51 -23.37 10.55
CA HIS A 153 -4.03 -23.13 11.92
C HIS A 153 -2.91 -24.09 12.39
N PRO A 154 -1.84 -24.31 11.59
CA PRO A 154 -0.66 -25.01 12.08
C PRO A 154 0.08 -24.15 13.11
N ASP A 155 0.97 -24.77 13.88
CA ASP A 155 1.99 -24.06 14.64
C ASP A 155 2.89 -23.19 13.70
N PRO A 156 3.29 -21.97 14.10
CA PRO A 156 4.17 -21.11 13.29
C PRO A 156 5.49 -21.76 12.84
N GLY A 157 6.10 -22.56 13.71
CA GLY A 157 7.31 -23.33 13.39
C GLY A 157 7.05 -24.40 12.34
N ALA A 158 5.92 -25.10 12.42
CA ALA A 158 5.49 -26.06 11.39
C ALA A 158 5.20 -25.37 10.04
N TYR A 159 4.58 -24.18 10.05
CA TYR A 159 4.36 -23.38 8.84
C TYR A 159 5.70 -22.98 8.18
N LEU A 160 6.63 -22.42 8.96
CA LEU A 160 7.94 -21.98 8.47
C LEU A 160 8.82 -23.14 8.01
N ALA A 161 8.79 -24.29 8.70
CA ALA A 161 9.48 -25.50 8.29
C ALA A 161 8.99 -26.00 6.92
N ARG A 162 7.67 -26.03 6.70
CA ARG A 162 7.08 -26.37 5.39
C ARG A 162 7.45 -25.35 4.31
N ARG A 163 7.55 -24.07 4.67
CA ARG A 163 8.00 -22.99 3.78
C ARG A 163 9.42 -23.24 3.29
N ALA A 164 10.33 -23.60 4.18
CA ALA A 164 11.73 -23.93 3.87
C ALA A 164 11.89 -25.26 3.12
N GLU A 165 11.05 -26.26 3.38
CA GLU A 165 11.03 -27.54 2.65
C GLU A 165 10.67 -27.35 1.16
N LEU A 166 9.72 -26.46 0.86
CA LEU A 166 9.29 -26.14 -0.50
C LEU A 166 10.28 -25.21 -1.22
N GLY A 167 10.90 -24.28 -0.49
CA GLY A 167 11.77 -23.24 -1.03
C GLY A 167 11.00 -22.08 -1.68
N ALA A 168 11.54 -20.86 -1.56
CA ALA A 168 10.85 -19.62 -1.93
C ALA A 168 10.29 -19.59 -3.36
N GLY A 169 10.98 -20.18 -4.34
CA GLY A 169 10.50 -20.24 -5.73
C GLY A 169 9.17 -20.99 -5.87
N GLU A 170 9.03 -22.13 -5.18
CA GLU A 170 7.80 -22.94 -5.21
C GLU A 170 6.69 -22.30 -4.35
N VAL A 171 7.05 -21.75 -3.19
CA VAL A 171 6.09 -21.06 -2.31
C VAL A 171 5.50 -19.83 -3.01
N ASN A 172 6.33 -19.01 -3.67
CA ASN A 172 5.89 -17.87 -4.45
C ASN A 172 5.00 -18.31 -5.62
N ARG A 173 5.39 -19.36 -6.37
CA ARG A 173 4.57 -19.92 -7.46
C ARG A 173 3.17 -20.30 -6.97
N ARG A 174 3.07 -21.03 -5.86
CA ARG A 174 1.78 -21.48 -5.31
C ARG A 174 0.92 -20.32 -4.83
N LEU A 175 1.47 -19.42 -4.01
CA LEU A 175 0.69 -18.32 -3.41
C LEU A 175 0.26 -17.27 -4.43
N LEU A 176 1.13 -16.90 -5.39
CA LEU A 176 0.79 -15.95 -6.45
C LEU A 176 -0.22 -16.54 -7.44
N THR A 177 -0.10 -17.83 -7.80
CA THR A 177 -1.13 -18.52 -8.60
C THR A 177 -2.47 -18.55 -7.85
N ALA A 178 -2.46 -18.88 -6.55
CA ALA A 178 -3.66 -18.97 -5.72
C ALA A 178 -4.34 -17.61 -5.42
N ALA A 179 -3.68 -16.48 -5.69
CA ALA A 179 -4.29 -15.15 -5.59
C ALA A 179 -5.27 -14.85 -6.74
N GLY A 180 -5.08 -15.46 -7.91
CA GLY A 180 -5.93 -15.27 -9.08
C GLY A 180 -5.82 -13.87 -9.70
N PHE A 181 -4.60 -13.36 -9.84
CA PHE A 181 -4.33 -12.10 -10.53
C PHE A 181 -4.44 -12.26 -12.06
N GLY A 182 -5.01 -11.25 -12.71
CA GLY A 182 -5.03 -11.10 -14.17
C GLY A 182 -3.97 -10.14 -14.71
N ARG A 183 -3.45 -9.22 -13.88
CA ARG A 183 -2.29 -8.35 -14.15
C ARG A 183 -1.76 -7.73 -12.85
N LEU A 184 -0.47 -7.41 -12.81
CA LEU A 184 0.20 -6.72 -11.69
C LEU A 184 0.83 -5.40 -12.15
N LEU A 185 0.77 -4.35 -11.33
CA LEU A 185 1.54 -3.12 -11.51
C LEU A 185 2.57 -3.02 -10.39
N VAL A 186 3.83 -3.34 -10.71
CA VAL A 186 4.91 -3.57 -9.74
C VAL A 186 5.74 -2.31 -9.57
N GLU A 187 5.79 -1.76 -8.37
CA GLU A 187 6.61 -0.59 -8.02
C GLU A 187 8.04 -1.04 -7.63
N THR A 188 9.04 -0.53 -8.35
CA THR A 188 10.42 -1.05 -8.32
C THR A 188 11.42 -0.22 -7.50
N GLY A 189 11.02 0.96 -7.03
CA GLY A 189 11.86 1.92 -6.31
C GLY A 189 12.12 1.58 -4.85
N TYR A 190 11.27 0.80 -4.18
CA TYR A 190 11.58 0.31 -2.82
C TYR A 190 12.33 -1.03 -2.85
N ARG A 191 13.64 -0.96 -2.63
CA ARG A 191 14.53 -2.13 -2.41
C ARG A 191 14.41 -3.19 -3.52
N GLY A 192 14.14 -2.78 -4.77
CA GLY A 192 13.78 -3.65 -5.88
C GLY A 192 14.76 -4.80 -6.18
N GLU A 193 16.05 -4.63 -5.86
CA GLU A 193 17.10 -5.67 -5.99
C GLU A 193 16.93 -6.86 -5.02
N GLU A 194 16.17 -6.70 -3.94
CA GLU A 194 15.96 -7.72 -2.90
C GLU A 194 14.76 -8.64 -3.22
N VAL A 195 13.92 -8.23 -4.17
CA VAL A 195 12.63 -8.84 -4.51
C VAL A 195 12.52 -9.19 -6.01
N LEU A 196 11.43 -9.82 -6.41
CA LEU A 196 11.16 -10.12 -7.81
C LEU A 196 10.72 -8.86 -8.58
N GLY A 197 11.54 -8.36 -9.51
CA GLY A 197 11.12 -7.35 -10.48
C GLY A 197 10.03 -7.84 -11.45
N PRO A 198 9.41 -6.95 -12.26
CA PRO A 198 8.18 -7.23 -13.01
C PRO A 198 8.20 -8.54 -13.81
N ALA A 199 9.22 -8.80 -14.62
CA ALA A 199 9.32 -10.02 -15.43
C ALA A 199 9.37 -11.32 -14.59
N ARG A 200 9.94 -11.28 -13.38
CA ARG A 200 9.98 -12.43 -12.47
C ARG A 200 8.66 -12.60 -11.71
N MET A 201 7.98 -11.49 -11.38
CA MET A 201 6.61 -11.55 -10.83
C MET A 201 5.62 -12.11 -11.85
N ALA A 202 5.69 -11.67 -13.11
CA ALA A 202 4.85 -12.20 -14.18
C ALA A 202 5.02 -13.73 -14.36
N ALA A 203 6.27 -14.20 -14.37
CA ALA A 203 6.58 -15.63 -14.47
C ALA A 203 6.11 -16.45 -13.24
N ALA A 204 6.14 -15.87 -12.04
CA ALA A 204 5.73 -16.55 -10.80
C ALA A 204 4.20 -16.52 -10.56
N ALA A 205 3.51 -15.48 -11.02
CA ALA A 205 2.06 -15.30 -10.90
C ALA A 205 1.26 -15.86 -12.11
N GLY A 206 1.91 -16.12 -13.24
CA GLY A 206 1.25 -16.62 -14.46
C GLY A 206 0.42 -15.58 -15.21
N CYS A 207 0.61 -14.29 -14.94
CA CYS A 207 -0.09 -13.16 -15.57
C CYS A 207 0.89 -12.03 -15.94
N PRO A 208 0.52 -11.07 -16.82
CA PRO A 208 1.37 -9.94 -17.15
C PRO A 208 1.68 -9.05 -15.93
N ALA A 209 2.87 -8.47 -15.90
CA ALA A 209 3.25 -7.45 -14.93
C ALA A 209 3.90 -6.25 -15.64
N ASP A 210 3.49 -5.04 -15.26
CA ASP A 210 4.00 -3.77 -15.77
C ASP A 210 4.76 -3.01 -14.65
N GLU A 211 5.64 -2.06 -15.03
CA GLU A 211 6.39 -1.24 -14.05
C GLU A 211 5.63 0.01 -13.60
N VAL A 212 5.77 0.34 -12.31
CA VAL A 212 5.49 1.66 -11.72
C VAL A 212 6.80 2.27 -11.25
N VAL A 213 7.07 3.54 -11.59
CA VAL A 213 8.33 4.23 -11.28
C VAL A 213 8.17 5.22 -10.13
N ARG A 214 8.88 4.99 -9.02
CA ARG A 214 8.99 5.95 -7.90
C ARG A 214 9.85 7.15 -8.25
N LEU A 215 9.26 8.35 -8.14
CA LEU A 215 9.88 9.63 -8.46
C LEU A 215 11.12 9.91 -7.59
N GLU A 216 11.05 9.64 -6.29
CA GLU A 216 12.15 9.86 -5.36
C GLU A 216 13.37 9.00 -5.72
N ALA A 217 13.17 7.73 -6.09
CA ALA A 217 14.26 6.82 -6.45
C ALA A 217 14.98 7.21 -7.76
N VAL A 218 14.29 7.91 -8.67
CA VAL A 218 14.91 8.52 -9.86
C VAL A 218 15.72 9.77 -9.46
N ALA A 219 15.18 10.63 -8.60
CA ALA A 219 15.87 11.83 -8.13
C ALA A 219 17.12 11.51 -7.27
N GLU A 220 17.04 10.51 -6.40
CA GLU A 220 18.13 10.02 -5.56
C GLU A 220 19.27 9.41 -6.41
N ARG A 221 18.93 8.71 -7.50
CA ARG A 221 19.89 8.22 -8.50
C ARG A 221 20.58 9.37 -9.23
N VAL A 222 19.82 10.33 -9.77
CA VAL A 222 20.37 11.51 -10.48
C VAL A 222 21.24 12.38 -9.56
N ALA A 223 20.98 12.39 -8.25
CA ALA A 223 21.84 13.04 -7.27
C ALA A 223 23.13 12.26 -6.99
N ALA A 224 23.08 10.93 -6.96
CA ALA A 224 24.26 10.06 -6.80
C ALA A 224 25.18 10.07 -8.03
N GLU A 225 24.63 10.26 -9.23
CA GLU A 225 25.37 10.50 -10.47
C GLU A 225 26.05 11.89 -10.51
N GLY A 226 25.63 12.81 -9.64
CA GLY A 226 26.27 14.11 -9.43
C GLY A 226 25.94 15.16 -10.50
N GLY A 227 26.96 15.92 -10.93
CA GLY A 227 26.81 17.08 -11.82
C GLY A 227 26.38 18.36 -11.09
N ASP A 228 26.19 19.46 -11.84
CA ASP A 228 25.88 20.76 -11.25
C ASP A 228 24.39 20.89 -10.80
N ALA A 229 24.13 21.86 -9.94
CA ALA A 229 22.82 22.08 -9.34
C ALA A 229 21.78 22.78 -10.24
N ALA A 230 22.19 23.50 -11.28
CA ALA A 230 21.27 24.17 -12.20
C ALA A 230 20.71 23.18 -13.23
N GLY A 231 21.54 22.26 -13.72
CA GLY A 231 21.14 21.18 -14.61
C GLY A 231 20.36 20.04 -13.93
N PHE A 232 20.23 20.01 -12.60
CA PHE A 232 19.58 18.89 -11.88
C PHE A 232 18.15 18.63 -12.35
N ALA A 233 17.34 19.68 -12.52
CA ALA A 233 15.95 19.55 -12.97
C ALA A 233 15.86 18.85 -14.34
N ALA A 234 16.68 19.28 -15.31
CA ALA A 234 16.72 18.69 -16.65
C ALA A 234 17.30 17.26 -16.65
N ARG A 235 18.27 16.94 -15.77
CA ARG A 235 18.75 15.56 -15.59
C ARG A 235 17.67 14.65 -14.99
N PHE A 236 16.93 15.14 -14.01
CA PHE A 236 15.81 14.41 -13.41
C PHE A 236 14.67 14.17 -14.43
N GLU A 237 14.29 15.20 -15.18
CA GLU A 237 13.28 15.10 -16.25
C GLU A 237 13.70 14.08 -17.31
N ALA A 238 14.91 14.17 -17.85
CA ALA A 238 15.42 13.22 -18.84
C ALA A 238 15.49 11.77 -18.30
N ALA A 239 15.98 11.59 -17.07
CA ALA A 239 16.03 10.27 -16.43
C ALA A 239 14.63 9.69 -16.16
N LEU A 240 13.67 10.53 -15.77
CA LEU A 240 12.28 10.13 -15.57
C LEU A 240 11.63 9.71 -16.89
N TRP A 241 11.81 10.49 -17.96
CA TRP A 241 11.27 10.16 -19.28
C TRP A 241 11.80 8.83 -19.80
N GLU A 242 13.12 8.58 -19.74
CA GLU A 242 13.71 7.31 -20.17
C GLU A 242 13.24 6.13 -19.29
N ARG A 243 13.24 6.29 -17.95
CA ARG A 243 12.74 5.24 -17.03
C ARG A 243 11.26 4.91 -17.19
N THR A 244 10.46 5.81 -17.78
CA THR A 244 9.00 5.65 -17.91
C THR A 244 8.55 5.37 -19.33
N ARG A 245 9.44 4.90 -20.23
CA ARG A 245 9.08 4.55 -21.61
C ARG A 245 8.11 3.38 -21.71
N GLU A 246 8.24 2.41 -20.82
CA GLU A 246 7.39 1.20 -20.78
C GLU A 246 6.58 1.08 -19.46
N ALA A 247 6.78 2.01 -18.52
CA ALA A 247 6.05 2.07 -17.25
C ALA A 247 4.60 2.56 -17.45
N ARG A 248 3.68 2.06 -16.60
CA ARG A 248 2.25 2.41 -16.66
C ARG A 248 1.84 3.53 -15.72
N ALA A 249 2.65 3.79 -14.69
CA ALA A 249 2.33 4.74 -13.65
C ALA A 249 3.59 5.28 -12.97
N LEU A 250 3.39 6.32 -12.18
CA LEU A 250 4.37 6.92 -11.28
C LEU A 250 3.95 6.67 -9.82
N LYS A 251 4.91 6.59 -8.90
CA LYS A 251 4.68 6.61 -7.44
C LYS A 251 5.43 7.78 -6.82
N THR A 252 4.84 8.41 -5.82
CA THR A 252 5.53 9.23 -4.82
C THR A 252 5.32 8.63 -3.44
N VAL A 253 6.36 8.72 -2.62
CA VAL A 253 6.36 8.42 -1.18
C VAL A 253 6.56 9.68 -0.33
N VAL A 254 6.11 10.83 -0.85
CA VAL A 254 6.15 12.14 -0.17
C VAL A 254 5.63 12.13 1.27
N ALA A 255 4.68 11.25 1.61
CA ALA A 255 4.20 11.04 2.98
C ALA A 255 5.31 10.58 3.96
N TYR A 256 6.17 9.64 3.56
CA TYR A 256 7.37 9.25 4.32
C TYR A 256 8.43 10.36 4.34
N ARG A 257 8.59 11.09 3.23
CA ARG A 257 9.68 12.06 3.08
C ARG A 257 9.45 13.36 3.84
N HIS A 258 8.22 13.87 3.82
CA HIS A 258 7.83 15.15 4.42
C HIS A 258 6.44 15.12 5.06
N GLY A 259 5.49 14.39 4.49
CA GLY A 259 4.06 14.58 4.76
C GLY A 259 3.39 15.47 3.70
N PHE A 260 2.06 15.41 3.63
CA PHE A 260 1.24 16.03 2.59
C PHE A 260 0.96 17.53 2.79
N ASP A 261 1.36 18.11 3.93
CA ASP A 261 1.28 19.54 4.26
C ASP A 261 2.38 20.38 3.57
N LEU A 262 2.63 20.07 2.30
CA LEU A 262 3.46 20.89 1.40
C LEU A 262 2.66 22.08 0.86
N ASP A 263 3.35 23.17 0.54
CA ASP A 263 2.82 24.15 -0.41
C ASP A 263 2.54 23.42 -1.74
N PRO A 264 1.31 23.44 -2.28
CA PRO A 264 0.94 22.67 -3.47
C PRO A 264 1.40 23.30 -4.79
N THR A 265 1.90 24.54 -4.78
CA THR A 265 2.28 25.26 -6.01
C THR A 265 3.48 24.65 -6.74
N ARG A 266 3.70 25.06 -8.00
CA ARG A 266 4.95 24.74 -8.73
C ARG A 266 6.11 25.57 -8.13
N PRO A 267 7.23 24.96 -7.72
CA PRO A 267 8.38 25.70 -7.21
C PRO A 267 9.07 26.49 -8.33
N ALA A 268 9.58 27.68 -8.03
CA ALA A 268 10.28 28.46 -9.04
C ALA A 268 11.68 27.85 -9.34
N PRO A 269 12.23 27.95 -10.57
CA PRO A 269 13.49 27.27 -10.93
C PRO A 269 14.70 27.63 -10.04
N ALA A 270 14.76 28.88 -9.56
CA ALA A 270 15.79 29.33 -8.62
C ALA A 270 15.65 28.75 -7.20
N GLU A 271 14.51 28.15 -6.86
CA GLU A 271 14.33 27.36 -5.64
C GLU A 271 14.83 25.94 -5.85
N VAL A 272 14.41 25.30 -6.94
CA VAL A 272 14.84 23.95 -7.33
C VAL A 272 16.36 23.88 -7.42
N THR A 273 17.00 24.85 -8.07
CA THR A 273 18.48 24.95 -8.16
C THR A 273 19.15 25.05 -6.78
N ARG A 274 18.58 25.84 -5.85
CA ARG A 274 19.11 25.97 -4.48
C ARG A 274 18.93 24.69 -3.66
N ALA A 275 17.84 23.98 -3.86
CA ALA A 275 17.51 22.73 -3.18
C ALA A 275 18.34 21.56 -3.73
N ALA A 276 18.45 21.42 -5.04
CA ALA A 276 19.36 20.48 -5.71
C ALA A 276 20.81 20.69 -5.26
N GLY A 277 21.24 21.95 -5.10
CA GLY A 277 22.56 22.27 -4.54
C GLY A 277 22.76 21.79 -3.10
N ARG A 278 21.70 21.68 -2.27
CA ARG A 278 21.77 21.04 -0.94
C ARG A 278 21.90 19.52 -1.08
N LEU A 279 21.06 18.91 -1.92
CA LEU A 279 21.02 17.47 -2.15
C LEU A 279 22.34 16.93 -2.71
N LEU A 280 22.90 17.55 -3.75
CA LEU A 280 24.17 17.15 -4.36
C LEU A 280 25.33 17.20 -3.34
N ARG A 281 25.41 18.27 -2.53
CA ARG A 281 26.38 18.35 -1.42
C ARG A 281 26.10 17.38 -0.27
N ALA A 282 24.92 16.76 -0.19
CA ALA A 282 24.65 15.65 0.72
C ALA A 282 25.12 14.32 0.09
N ALA A 283 24.83 14.07 -1.18
CA ALA A 283 25.31 12.90 -1.92
C ALA A 283 26.84 12.82 -1.98
N GLU A 284 27.52 13.94 -2.27
CA GLU A 284 28.99 14.05 -2.25
C GLU A 284 29.58 13.61 -0.90
N ARG A 285 28.96 14.02 0.22
CA ARG A 285 29.38 13.66 1.58
C ARG A 285 29.03 12.22 1.93
N ALA A 286 27.86 11.72 1.53
CA ALA A 286 27.44 10.34 1.77
C ALA A 286 28.36 9.34 1.07
N GLY A 287 28.61 9.54 -0.23
CA GLY A 287 29.55 8.71 -0.99
C GLY A 287 31.01 8.88 -0.53
N ALA A 288 31.40 10.03 0.03
CA ALA A 288 32.70 10.18 0.66
C ALA A 288 32.81 9.33 1.95
N ALA A 289 31.81 9.39 2.82
CA ALA A 289 31.75 8.62 4.07
C ALA A 289 31.70 7.10 3.82
N GLU A 290 31.00 6.66 2.77
CA GLU A 290 30.98 5.26 2.32
C GLU A 290 32.39 4.80 1.91
N ARG A 291 33.08 5.57 1.04
CA ARG A 291 34.45 5.27 0.60
C ARG A 291 35.48 5.27 1.73
N THR A 292 35.26 6.00 2.82
CA THR A 292 36.13 5.99 4.02
C THR A 292 35.72 4.96 5.07
N GLY A 293 34.64 4.19 4.86
CA GLY A 293 34.13 3.23 5.85
C GLY A 293 33.55 3.90 7.11
N THR A 294 33.18 5.18 7.01
CA THR A 294 32.64 6.00 8.11
C THR A 294 31.17 6.39 7.89
N ALA A 295 30.45 5.64 7.05
CA ALA A 295 29.01 5.79 6.88
C ALA A 295 28.28 5.09 8.03
N GLU A 296 27.62 5.85 8.90
CA GLU A 296 26.74 5.30 9.93
C GLU A 296 25.47 4.70 9.30
N GLN A 297 24.99 3.59 9.86
CA GLN A 297 23.83 2.89 9.35
C GLN A 297 22.54 3.54 9.91
N THR A 298 22.06 4.59 9.24
CA THR A 298 20.81 5.28 9.62
C THR A 298 19.61 4.35 9.46
N GLY A 299 18.80 4.18 10.52
CA GLY A 299 17.67 3.24 10.55
C GLY A 299 16.49 3.53 9.61
N THR A 300 16.54 4.60 8.81
CA THR A 300 15.47 5.11 7.93
C THR A 300 15.34 4.36 6.59
N GLY A 301 15.65 3.05 6.57
CA GLY A 301 15.67 2.19 5.37
C GLY A 301 16.66 2.61 4.26
N THR A 302 17.36 3.74 4.43
CA THR A 302 18.26 4.35 3.45
C THR A 302 19.55 3.55 3.38
N ARG A 303 19.99 3.13 2.18
CA ARG A 303 21.28 2.43 2.03
C ARG A 303 22.42 3.35 2.46
N ALA A 304 23.42 2.80 3.15
CA ALA A 304 24.68 3.49 3.36
C ALA A 304 25.22 4.02 2.01
N GLY A 305 25.74 5.25 2.01
CA GLY A 305 26.18 5.95 0.79
C GLY A 305 25.08 6.64 -0.03
N THR A 306 23.81 6.24 0.08
CA THR A 306 22.71 6.88 -0.66
C THR A 306 22.19 8.15 0.01
N VAL A 307 21.78 9.13 -0.79
CA VAL A 307 21.16 10.38 -0.30
C VAL A 307 19.64 10.21 -0.24
N ARG A 308 19.01 10.77 0.80
CA ARG A 308 17.55 10.87 0.92
C ARG A 308 17.05 12.15 0.24
N VAL A 309 15.98 12.07 -0.55
CA VAL A 309 15.23 13.24 -1.02
C VAL A 309 14.07 13.53 -0.07
N ASP A 310 14.26 14.55 0.78
CA ASP A 310 13.30 15.05 1.77
C ASP A 310 13.02 16.57 1.66
N ASP A 311 13.84 17.31 0.90
CA ASP A 311 13.68 18.75 0.70
C ASP A 311 12.31 19.08 0.05
N PRO A 312 11.44 19.86 0.70
CA PRO A 312 10.06 20.07 0.24
C PRO A 312 9.99 20.72 -1.15
N VAL A 313 10.98 21.54 -1.51
CA VAL A 313 11.06 22.18 -2.83
C VAL A 313 11.35 21.14 -3.92
N LEU A 314 12.17 20.12 -3.61
CA LEU A 314 12.42 19.02 -4.54
C LEU A 314 11.21 18.10 -4.64
N LEU A 315 10.60 17.70 -3.52
CA LEU A 315 9.40 16.86 -3.51
C LEU A 315 8.27 17.48 -4.36
N ARG A 316 7.99 18.79 -4.16
CA ARG A 316 7.11 19.60 -5.03
C ARG A 316 7.50 19.51 -6.50
N HIS A 317 8.78 19.68 -6.83
CA HIS A 317 9.26 19.60 -8.20
C HIS A 317 9.08 18.21 -8.82
N LEU A 318 9.39 17.13 -8.08
CA LEU A 318 9.25 15.77 -8.59
C LEU A 318 7.79 15.46 -8.94
N ILE A 319 6.87 15.81 -8.04
CA ILE A 319 5.42 15.63 -8.21
C ILE A 319 4.93 16.38 -9.45
N TRP A 320 5.29 17.66 -9.60
CA TRP A 320 4.85 18.46 -10.75
C TRP A 320 5.44 17.99 -12.08
N THR A 321 6.72 17.60 -12.12
CA THR A 321 7.33 16.97 -13.30
C THR A 321 6.69 15.60 -13.60
N GLY A 322 6.23 14.87 -12.59
CA GLY A 322 5.46 13.64 -12.74
C GLY A 322 4.06 13.86 -13.33
N ILE A 323 3.39 14.97 -12.96
CA ILE A 323 2.14 15.42 -13.59
C ILE A 323 2.39 15.83 -15.05
N ASP A 324 3.48 16.55 -15.33
CA ASP A 324 3.86 16.94 -16.71
C ASP A 324 4.22 15.73 -17.59
N ARG A 325 4.71 14.63 -16.99
CA ARG A 325 4.93 13.35 -17.68
C ARG A 325 3.61 12.67 -18.12
N ALA A 326 2.46 13.12 -17.64
CA ALA A 326 1.13 12.64 -18.02
C ALA A 326 0.92 11.12 -17.87
N LEU A 327 1.50 10.53 -16.83
CA LEU A 327 1.19 9.17 -16.37
C LEU A 327 0.39 9.23 -15.05
N PRO A 328 -0.53 8.28 -14.79
CA PRO A 328 -1.23 8.19 -13.53
C PRO A 328 -0.27 8.20 -12.33
N LEU A 329 -0.49 9.10 -11.37
CA LEU A 329 0.42 9.35 -10.26
C LEU A 329 -0.15 8.82 -8.94
N GLN A 330 0.56 7.85 -8.35
CA GLN A 330 0.22 7.19 -7.11
C GLN A 330 0.87 7.86 -5.90
N PHE A 331 0.11 8.10 -4.84
CA PHE A 331 0.56 8.65 -3.56
C PHE A 331 0.34 7.59 -2.48
N HIS A 332 1.39 7.20 -1.74
CA HIS A 332 1.19 6.47 -0.49
C HIS A 332 0.49 7.38 0.54
N ALA A 333 -0.64 6.94 1.12
CA ALA A 333 -1.40 7.67 2.14
C ALA A 333 -1.77 6.76 3.32
N GLY A 334 -1.83 7.32 4.53
CA GLY A 334 -2.15 6.56 5.74
C GLY A 334 -1.00 5.69 6.27
N LEU A 335 -1.31 4.42 6.54
CA LEU A 335 -0.48 3.43 7.23
C LEU A 335 0.85 3.15 6.53
N GLY A 336 1.93 3.14 7.32
CA GLY A 336 3.25 2.64 6.96
C GLY A 336 4.14 2.50 8.21
N ASP A 337 5.44 2.34 8.01
CA ASP A 337 6.46 2.22 9.07
C ASP A 337 6.74 3.52 9.86
N PRO A 338 7.57 3.50 10.93
CA PRO A 338 7.90 4.69 11.72
C PRO A 338 8.68 5.81 11.00
N ASP A 339 9.04 5.70 9.71
CA ASP A 339 9.57 6.77 8.88
C ASP A 339 8.44 7.67 8.30
N VAL A 340 7.17 7.21 8.27
CA VAL A 340 6.01 8.06 7.95
C VAL A 340 5.37 8.67 9.20
N ASP A 341 5.30 10.00 9.24
CA ASP A 341 4.46 10.71 10.20
C ASP A 341 2.98 10.60 9.80
N LEU A 342 2.31 9.55 10.30
CA LEU A 342 0.90 9.26 10.05
C LEU A 342 -0.04 10.46 10.27
N ARG A 343 0.32 11.41 11.14
CA ARG A 343 -0.46 12.64 11.40
C ARG A 343 -0.46 13.61 10.20
N ARG A 344 0.52 13.48 9.30
CA ARG A 344 0.74 14.28 8.10
C ARG A 344 0.51 13.47 6.81
N ALA A 345 0.00 12.24 6.94
CA ALA A 345 -0.34 11.33 5.84
C ALA A 345 -1.86 11.24 5.55
N ASP A 346 -2.67 12.15 6.12
CA ASP A 346 -4.09 12.30 5.81
C ASP A 346 -4.28 12.93 4.41
N PRO A 347 -4.91 12.24 3.45
CA PRO A 347 -5.04 12.73 2.08
C PRO A 347 -5.84 14.04 1.95
N LEU A 348 -6.62 14.48 2.95
CA LEU A 348 -7.25 15.82 2.91
C LEU A 348 -6.23 16.95 2.76
N LEU A 349 -5.01 16.77 3.25
CA LEU A 349 -3.92 17.74 3.11
C LEU A 349 -3.51 17.95 1.63
N LEU A 350 -3.69 16.94 0.77
CA LEU A 350 -3.41 17.04 -0.67
C LEU A 350 -4.43 17.89 -1.44
N ARG A 351 -5.54 18.34 -0.82
CA ARG A 351 -6.63 19.05 -1.52
C ARG A 351 -6.14 20.19 -2.42
N GLY A 352 -5.22 21.03 -1.93
CA GLY A 352 -4.69 22.15 -2.71
C GLY A 352 -3.85 21.72 -3.93
N LEU A 353 -3.18 20.57 -3.85
CA LEU A 353 -2.48 19.99 -5.00
C LEU A 353 -3.47 19.38 -5.99
N ILE A 354 -4.49 18.67 -5.50
CA ILE A 354 -5.56 18.08 -6.31
C ILE A 354 -6.26 19.17 -7.14
N GLU A 355 -6.66 20.28 -6.51
CA GLU A 355 -7.31 21.43 -7.16
C GLU A 355 -6.40 22.11 -8.21
N LEU A 356 -5.10 22.27 -7.93
CA LEU A 356 -4.16 22.85 -8.90
C LEU A 356 -3.81 21.89 -10.04
N ALA A 357 -3.85 20.58 -9.81
CA ALA A 357 -3.51 19.56 -10.79
C ALA A 357 -4.69 19.17 -11.71
N GLU A 358 -5.93 19.46 -11.32
CA GLU A 358 -7.15 19.09 -12.08
C GLU A 358 -7.11 19.44 -13.58
N PRO A 359 -6.62 20.63 -14.01
CA PRO A 359 -6.54 20.98 -15.43
C PRO A 359 -5.59 20.10 -16.28
N SER A 360 -4.75 19.27 -15.65
CA SER A 360 -3.90 18.29 -16.37
C SER A 360 -4.66 17.04 -16.81
N GLY A 361 -5.80 16.74 -16.20
CA GLY A 361 -6.53 15.48 -16.38
C GLY A 361 -5.81 14.22 -15.88
N VAL A 362 -4.62 14.34 -15.27
CA VAL A 362 -3.82 13.20 -14.80
C VAL A 362 -4.52 12.52 -13.61
N PRO A 363 -4.76 11.20 -13.67
CA PRO A 363 -5.31 10.48 -12.53
C PRO A 363 -4.38 10.53 -11.32
N LEU A 364 -4.91 10.97 -10.16
CA LEU A 364 -4.22 10.99 -8.88
C LEU A 364 -4.77 9.86 -8.00
N LEU A 365 -3.90 8.92 -7.63
CA LEU A 365 -4.29 7.65 -7.02
C LEU A 365 -3.81 7.60 -5.57
N LEU A 366 -4.74 7.73 -4.62
CA LEU A 366 -4.48 7.70 -3.18
C LEU A 366 -4.42 6.24 -2.72
N LEU A 367 -3.22 5.76 -2.39
CA LEU A 367 -3.01 4.35 -2.07
C LEU A 367 -3.14 4.06 -0.58
N HIS A 368 -3.62 2.86 -0.25
CA HIS A 368 -3.75 2.26 1.09
C HIS A 368 -4.75 2.96 2.02
N CYS A 369 -4.59 4.27 2.19
CA CYS A 369 -5.42 5.26 2.88
C CYS A 369 -5.74 5.02 4.37
N TYR A 370 -5.78 3.79 4.87
CA TYR A 370 -6.16 3.46 6.26
C TYR A 370 -5.30 4.23 7.27
N PRO A 371 -5.86 4.89 8.31
CA PRO A 371 -7.27 4.88 8.72
C PRO A 371 -8.17 5.96 8.04
N PHE A 372 -7.61 6.73 7.10
CA PHE A 372 -8.24 7.86 6.41
C PHE A 372 -8.97 7.47 5.10
N HIS A 373 -9.31 6.20 4.88
CA HIS A 373 -9.98 5.73 3.65
C HIS A 373 -11.34 6.40 3.39
N ARG A 374 -12.07 6.83 4.43
CA ARG A 374 -13.26 7.70 4.28
C ARG A 374 -12.93 9.09 3.70
N HIS A 375 -11.77 9.66 4.05
CA HIS A 375 -11.32 10.95 3.51
C HIS A 375 -10.94 10.82 2.03
N ALA A 376 -10.21 9.76 1.67
CA ALA A 376 -9.91 9.45 0.27
C ALA A 376 -11.18 9.22 -0.55
N GLY A 377 -12.18 8.51 0.02
CA GLY A 377 -13.50 8.33 -0.60
C GLY A 377 -14.25 9.63 -0.86
N PHE A 378 -14.23 10.59 0.07
CA PHE A 378 -14.76 11.94 -0.14
C PHE A 378 -14.02 12.69 -1.27
N LEU A 379 -12.68 12.67 -1.30
CA LEU A 379 -11.90 13.32 -2.36
C LEU A 379 -12.20 12.71 -3.74
N ALA A 380 -12.31 11.38 -3.82
CA ALA A 380 -12.74 10.69 -5.03
C ALA A 380 -14.20 10.98 -5.41
N GLN A 381 -15.06 11.31 -4.44
CA GLN A 381 -16.44 11.75 -4.72
C GLN A 381 -16.47 13.11 -5.41
N VAL A 382 -15.68 14.09 -4.93
CA VAL A 382 -15.81 15.49 -5.37
C VAL A 382 -14.87 15.90 -6.51
N TYR A 383 -13.67 15.30 -6.66
CA TYR A 383 -12.71 15.65 -7.72
C TYR A 383 -12.69 14.62 -8.86
N PRO A 384 -12.78 15.01 -10.15
CA PRO A 384 -12.99 14.09 -11.27
C PRO A 384 -11.84 13.08 -11.48
N HIS A 385 -10.61 13.52 -11.23
CA HIS A 385 -9.34 12.83 -11.45
C HIS A 385 -8.79 12.06 -10.25
N VAL A 386 -9.46 12.09 -9.09
CA VAL A 386 -9.01 11.39 -7.87
C VAL A 386 -9.60 9.98 -7.79
N TYR A 387 -8.75 9.00 -7.47
CA TYR A 387 -9.09 7.59 -7.23
C TYR A 387 -8.39 7.11 -5.96
N PHE A 388 -8.83 5.98 -5.38
CA PHE A 388 -8.16 5.40 -4.22
C PHE A 388 -8.36 3.89 -4.08
N ASP A 389 -7.61 3.29 -3.16
CA ASP A 389 -7.74 1.90 -2.73
C ASP A 389 -7.60 1.75 -1.21
N VAL A 390 -7.68 0.50 -0.74
CA VAL A 390 -7.47 0.12 0.67
C VAL A 390 -6.50 -1.07 0.84
N GLY A 391 -5.47 -1.14 -0.03
CA GLY A 391 -4.34 -2.06 0.13
C GLY A 391 -3.58 -1.82 1.44
N LEU A 392 -2.63 -2.71 1.77
CA LEU A 392 -1.92 -2.77 3.06
C LEU A 392 -2.86 -3.01 4.27
N GLY A 393 -3.77 -2.07 4.56
CA GLY A 393 -4.76 -2.16 5.62
C GLY A 393 -5.64 -3.41 5.55
N VAL A 394 -6.01 -3.89 4.35
CA VAL A 394 -6.71 -5.19 4.18
C VAL A 394 -5.89 -6.38 4.70
N ASN A 395 -4.56 -6.37 4.52
CA ASN A 395 -3.67 -7.40 5.08
C ASN A 395 -3.57 -7.29 6.60
N HIS A 396 -3.16 -6.12 7.12
CA HIS A 396 -2.91 -5.95 8.56
C HIS A 396 -4.18 -6.00 9.43
N THR A 397 -5.37 -5.75 8.88
CA THR A 397 -6.64 -5.95 9.60
C THR A 397 -7.17 -7.39 9.55
N GLY A 398 -6.65 -8.26 8.69
CA GLY A 398 -6.93 -9.70 8.69
C GLY A 398 -8.42 -10.05 8.72
N ALA A 399 -8.92 -10.59 9.83
CA ALA A 399 -10.34 -10.95 9.97
C ALA A 399 -11.29 -9.72 10.04
N ARG A 400 -10.77 -8.53 10.32
CA ARG A 400 -11.50 -7.24 10.34
C ARG A 400 -11.53 -6.50 9.00
N SER A 401 -10.81 -6.97 7.98
CA SER A 401 -10.75 -6.39 6.62
C SER A 401 -12.11 -6.09 5.98
N VAL A 402 -13.15 -6.86 6.33
CA VAL A 402 -14.55 -6.62 5.92
C VAL A 402 -15.01 -5.20 6.25
N ALA A 403 -14.58 -4.63 7.38
CA ALA A 403 -14.95 -3.28 7.77
C ALA A 403 -14.28 -2.23 6.87
N VAL A 404 -12.97 -2.32 6.66
CA VAL A 404 -12.21 -1.35 5.82
C VAL A 404 -12.76 -1.31 4.39
N VAL A 405 -13.08 -2.48 3.82
CA VAL A 405 -13.66 -2.58 2.47
C VAL A 405 -15.11 -2.08 2.44
N ALA A 406 -15.92 -2.30 3.48
CA ALA A 406 -17.25 -1.70 3.57
C ALA A 406 -17.18 -0.16 3.59
N GLU A 407 -16.27 0.40 4.40
CA GLU A 407 -16.12 1.85 4.57
C GLU A 407 -15.56 2.54 3.32
N SER A 408 -14.79 1.85 2.47
CA SER A 408 -14.37 2.36 1.15
C SER A 408 -15.51 2.43 0.11
N LEU A 409 -16.67 1.84 0.38
CA LEU A 409 -17.84 1.80 -0.52
C LEU A 409 -18.95 2.79 -0.11
N GLU A 410 -18.72 3.64 0.90
CA GLU A 410 -19.75 4.54 1.46
C GLU A 410 -20.11 5.73 0.57
N THR A 411 -19.12 6.54 0.18
CA THR A 411 -19.33 7.85 -0.48
C THR A 411 -18.73 7.94 -1.88
N ALA A 412 -17.73 7.11 -2.17
CA ALA A 412 -16.99 7.15 -3.41
C ALA A 412 -17.79 6.53 -4.58
N PRO A 413 -17.79 7.14 -5.77
CA PRO A 413 -18.26 6.48 -6.98
C PRO A 413 -17.47 5.18 -7.21
N PHE A 414 -18.15 4.05 -7.36
CA PHE A 414 -17.49 2.74 -7.55
C PHE A 414 -16.58 2.63 -8.79
N ALA A 415 -16.64 3.60 -9.70
CA ALA A 415 -15.70 3.77 -10.80
C ALA A 415 -14.33 4.37 -10.38
N LYS A 416 -14.15 4.71 -9.11
CA LYS A 416 -12.95 5.38 -8.55
C LYS A 416 -12.30 4.63 -7.37
N VAL A 417 -12.87 3.51 -6.94
CA VAL A 417 -12.26 2.58 -5.98
C VAL A 417 -11.50 1.51 -6.77
N LEU A 418 -10.29 1.14 -6.34
CA LEU A 418 -9.47 0.11 -6.97
C LEU A 418 -9.08 -0.99 -5.95
N PHE A 419 -8.63 -2.14 -6.46
CA PHE A 419 -8.01 -3.20 -5.68
C PHE A 419 -6.48 -3.15 -5.82
N SER A 420 -5.79 -3.00 -4.70
CA SER A 420 -4.35 -3.26 -4.51
C SER A 420 -4.15 -4.31 -3.41
N SER A 421 -2.99 -4.97 -3.40
CA SER A 421 -2.52 -5.69 -2.20
C SER A 421 -1.52 -4.88 -1.37
N ASP A 422 -0.75 -3.98 -1.99
CA ASP A 422 0.48 -3.36 -1.45
C ASP A 422 1.51 -4.36 -0.90
N ALA A 423 1.51 -5.58 -1.45
CA ALA A 423 2.37 -6.63 -0.93
C ALA A 423 3.84 -6.43 -1.31
N TRP A 424 4.72 -6.34 -0.30
CA TRP A 424 6.18 -6.37 -0.44
C TRP A 424 6.77 -7.57 0.29
N GLY A 425 7.68 -8.33 -0.34
CA GLY A 425 8.35 -9.45 0.32
C GLY A 425 7.53 -10.76 0.35
N PRO A 426 6.94 -11.21 1.46
CA PRO A 426 6.28 -12.51 1.52
C PRO A 426 5.13 -12.65 0.50
N ALA A 427 5.14 -13.74 -0.28
CA ALA A 427 4.07 -14.06 -1.23
C ALA A 427 2.69 -14.27 -0.56
N GLU A 428 2.68 -14.50 0.76
CA GLU A 428 1.50 -14.48 1.61
C GLU A 428 0.75 -13.15 1.53
N LEU A 429 1.44 -12.00 1.58
CA LEU A 429 0.78 -10.68 1.56
C LEU A 429 0.03 -10.44 0.24
N HIS A 430 0.56 -11.01 -0.85
CA HIS A 430 -0.04 -10.96 -2.19
C HIS A 430 -1.31 -11.84 -2.22
N HIS A 431 -1.22 -13.07 -1.72
CA HIS A 431 -2.35 -14.01 -1.65
C HIS A 431 -3.45 -13.52 -0.70
N LEU A 432 -3.07 -13.01 0.47
CA LEU A 432 -3.97 -12.49 1.50
C LEU A 432 -4.67 -11.21 1.05
N GLY A 433 -3.97 -10.28 0.38
CA GLY A 433 -4.59 -9.07 -0.17
C GLY A 433 -5.77 -9.42 -1.08
N ALA A 434 -5.52 -10.29 -2.08
CA ALA A 434 -6.56 -10.78 -2.98
C ALA A 434 -7.67 -11.57 -2.24
N LEU A 435 -7.31 -12.53 -1.38
CA LEU A 435 -8.29 -13.41 -0.72
C LEU A 435 -9.17 -12.66 0.30
N LEU A 436 -8.58 -11.77 1.10
CA LEU A 436 -9.29 -10.99 2.11
C LEU A 436 -10.19 -9.96 1.43
N TRP A 437 -9.71 -9.27 0.39
CA TRP A 437 -10.55 -8.36 -0.42
C TRP A 437 -11.74 -9.10 -1.04
N ARG A 438 -11.53 -10.25 -1.71
CA ARG A 438 -12.64 -11.05 -2.29
C ARG A 438 -13.68 -11.41 -1.23
N ARG A 439 -13.24 -11.91 -0.07
CA ARG A 439 -14.13 -12.33 1.02
C ARG A 439 -14.85 -11.15 1.68
N ALA A 440 -14.21 -9.98 1.74
CA ALA A 440 -14.84 -8.75 2.19
C ALA A 440 -15.91 -8.28 1.20
N MET A 441 -15.59 -8.18 -0.09
CA MET A 441 -16.53 -7.80 -1.16
C MET A 441 -17.73 -8.74 -1.21
N THR A 442 -17.52 -10.07 -1.20
CA THR A 442 -18.63 -11.04 -1.16
C THR A 442 -19.52 -10.83 0.05
N ARG A 443 -18.96 -10.59 1.25
CA ARG A 443 -19.75 -10.38 2.48
C ARG A 443 -20.55 -9.08 2.47
N VAL A 444 -19.91 -7.96 2.09
CA VAL A 444 -20.56 -6.63 2.06
C VAL A 444 -21.66 -6.61 1.01
N LEU A 445 -21.35 -7.03 -0.22
CA LEU A 445 -22.30 -6.97 -1.33
C LEU A 445 -23.41 -8.03 -1.20
N ALA A 446 -23.13 -9.20 -0.62
CA ALA A 446 -24.21 -10.14 -0.28
C ALA A 446 -25.14 -9.60 0.82
N GLY A 447 -24.65 -8.75 1.72
CA GLY A 447 -25.50 -8.01 2.68
C GLY A 447 -26.50 -7.13 1.93
N PHE A 448 -26.01 -6.18 1.13
CA PHE A 448 -26.86 -5.27 0.35
C PHE A 448 -27.87 -5.99 -0.57
N VAL A 449 -27.52 -7.17 -1.11
CA VAL A 449 -28.43 -8.00 -1.91
C VAL A 449 -29.45 -8.77 -1.05
N THR A 450 -29.08 -9.19 0.17
CA THR A 450 -30.00 -9.87 1.10
C THR A 450 -31.00 -8.89 1.70
N ASP A 451 -30.57 -7.67 2.00
CA ASP A 451 -31.39 -6.59 2.56
C ASP A 451 -32.31 -5.93 1.51
N GLY A 452 -32.11 -6.25 0.22
CA GLY A 452 -32.95 -5.79 -0.89
C GLY A 452 -32.56 -4.43 -1.49
N GLU A 453 -31.51 -3.80 -0.97
CA GLU A 453 -30.98 -2.51 -1.46
C GLU A 453 -30.39 -2.63 -2.88
N TRP A 454 -29.73 -3.75 -3.19
CA TRP A 454 -29.03 -3.98 -4.46
C TRP A 454 -29.50 -5.25 -5.17
N SER A 455 -29.49 -5.26 -6.50
CA SER A 455 -29.59 -6.49 -7.28
C SER A 455 -28.27 -7.26 -7.30
N GLN A 456 -28.34 -8.58 -7.46
CA GLN A 456 -27.14 -9.41 -7.61
C GLN A 456 -26.27 -8.99 -8.82
N GLU A 457 -26.89 -8.48 -9.88
CA GLU A 457 -26.19 -7.97 -11.08
C GLU A 457 -25.42 -6.68 -10.78
N GLN A 458 -26.00 -5.78 -9.98
CA GLN A 458 -25.32 -4.56 -9.51
C GLN A 458 -24.13 -4.94 -8.62
N ALA A 459 -24.30 -5.89 -7.71
CA ALA A 459 -23.21 -6.42 -6.86
C ALA A 459 -22.06 -7.02 -7.68
N VAL A 460 -22.34 -7.91 -8.62
CA VAL A 460 -21.32 -8.49 -9.51
C VAL A 460 -20.62 -7.38 -10.31
N ARG A 461 -21.37 -6.45 -10.91
CA ARG A 461 -20.81 -5.33 -11.68
C ARG A 461 -19.88 -4.46 -10.84
N VAL A 462 -20.24 -4.12 -9.60
CA VAL A 462 -19.37 -3.31 -8.72
C VAL A 462 -18.10 -4.06 -8.35
N ALA A 463 -18.16 -5.36 -8.03
CA ALA A 463 -16.96 -6.15 -7.77
C ALA A 463 -16.02 -6.21 -8.99
N VAL A 464 -16.56 -6.37 -10.20
CA VAL A 464 -15.80 -6.38 -11.45
C VAL A 464 -15.16 -5.01 -11.75
N MET A 465 -15.89 -3.91 -11.52
CA MET A 465 -15.35 -2.55 -11.68
C MET A 465 -14.15 -2.30 -10.76
N VAL A 466 -14.32 -2.50 -9.45
CA VAL A 466 -13.29 -2.20 -8.44
C VAL A 466 -12.11 -3.16 -8.54
N GLY A 467 -12.36 -4.46 -8.75
CA GLY A 467 -11.32 -5.47 -8.79
C GLY A 467 -10.49 -5.50 -10.09
N ALA A 468 -10.96 -4.88 -11.18
CA ALA A 468 -10.25 -4.95 -12.46
C ALA A 468 -10.49 -3.80 -13.45
N GLU A 469 -11.73 -3.44 -13.78
CA GLU A 469 -12.00 -2.53 -14.92
C GLU A 469 -11.52 -1.10 -14.67
N ASN A 470 -11.61 -0.61 -13.44
CA ASN A 470 -11.12 0.72 -13.08
C ASN A 470 -9.63 0.86 -13.33
N ALA A 471 -8.83 -0.15 -12.94
CA ALA A 471 -7.40 -0.19 -13.24
C ALA A 471 -7.13 -0.28 -14.76
N ARG A 472 -7.85 -1.15 -15.49
CA ARG A 472 -7.68 -1.28 -16.95
C ARG A 472 -7.87 0.06 -17.67
N ARG A 473 -8.91 0.81 -17.30
CA ARG A 473 -9.21 2.15 -17.83
C ARG A 473 -8.17 3.19 -17.41
N VAL A 474 -7.83 3.27 -16.11
CA VAL A 474 -6.96 4.33 -15.56
C VAL A 474 -5.51 4.23 -16.08
N TYR A 475 -4.98 3.03 -16.26
CA TYR A 475 -3.59 2.80 -16.67
C TYR A 475 -3.43 2.37 -18.14
N GLY A 476 -4.50 2.37 -18.94
CA GLY A 476 -4.46 1.97 -20.36
C GLY A 476 -3.94 0.54 -20.57
N LEU A 477 -4.49 -0.43 -19.81
CA LEU A 477 -4.02 -1.83 -19.77
C LEU A 477 -4.80 -2.76 -20.70
N GLU A 478 -5.80 -2.22 -21.39
CA GLU A 478 -6.53 -2.89 -22.45
C GLU A 478 -5.59 -3.12 -23.65
N ALA A 479 -5.77 -4.23 -24.37
CA ALA A 479 -5.08 -4.38 -25.64
C ALA A 479 -5.57 -3.29 -26.60
N PRO A 480 -4.71 -2.66 -27.42
CA PRO A 480 -5.20 -1.79 -28.48
C PRO A 480 -6.16 -2.61 -29.35
N GLU A 481 -7.38 -2.13 -29.53
CA GLU A 481 -8.34 -2.79 -30.42
C GLU A 481 -7.70 -2.89 -31.81
N CYS A 482 -7.50 -4.11 -32.31
CA CYS A 482 -7.13 -4.30 -33.71
C CYS A 482 -8.23 -3.66 -34.56
N PRO A 483 -7.94 -2.62 -35.38
CA PRO A 483 -8.93 -1.93 -36.20
C PRO A 483 -9.30 -2.82 -37.40
N GLY A 484 -10.03 -3.89 -37.09
CA GLY A 484 -10.21 -5.05 -37.96
C GLY A 484 -11.43 -5.92 -37.62
N ARG A 485 -12.28 -5.52 -36.65
CA ARG A 485 -13.64 -6.05 -36.58
C ARG A 485 -14.50 -5.36 -37.63
N THR A 486 -14.35 -5.81 -38.88
CA THR A 486 -15.32 -5.52 -39.94
C THR A 486 -16.72 -5.94 -39.46
N PRO A 487 -17.77 -5.16 -39.75
CA PRO A 487 -19.13 -5.54 -39.38
C PRO A 487 -19.49 -6.87 -40.05
N GLU A 488 -20.06 -7.78 -39.27
CA GLU A 488 -20.32 -9.16 -39.67
C GLU A 488 -21.41 -9.23 -40.74
N CYS A 489 -21.00 -9.28 -42.03
CA CYS A 489 -21.87 -9.67 -43.12
C CYS A 489 -22.22 -11.16 -42.99
N PRO A 490 -23.48 -11.54 -42.73
CA PRO A 490 -23.84 -12.94 -42.48
C PRO A 490 -23.72 -13.76 -43.77
N GLY A 491 -22.87 -14.80 -43.76
CA GLY A 491 -22.86 -15.80 -44.86
C GLY A 491 -21.54 -16.48 -45.21
N ARG A 492 -20.40 -16.16 -44.58
CA ARG A 492 -19.13 -16.90 -44.81
C ARG A 492 -18.35 -17.17 -43.52
N THR A 493 -17.86 -18.41 -43.41
CA THR A 493 -16.82 -18.83 -42.46
C THR A 493 -15.46 -18.27 -42.88
N PRO A 494 -14.62 -17.80 -41.95
CA PRO A 494 -13.27 -17.34 -42.27
C PRO A 494 -12.31 -18.52 -42.48
N GLU A 495 -11.89 -18.75 -43.72
CA GLU A 495 -10.71 -19.56 -44.02
C GLU A 495 -9.45 -18.69 -43.90
N CYS A 496 -8.49 -19.11 -43.06
CA CYS A 496 -7.18 -18.47 -42.97
C CYS A 496 -6.14 -19.25 -43.77
N PRO A 497 -5.62 -18.67 -44.87
CA PRO A 497 -4.28 -19.00 -45.35
C PRO A 497 -3.36 -17.76 -45.38
N GLY A 498 -2.09 -17.95 -45.01
CA GLY A 498 -1.05 -16.95 -45.19
C GLY A 498 -0.48 -16.93 -46.63
N ARG A 499 0.44 -15.98 -46.86
CA ARG A 499 1.01 -15.52 -48.15
C ARG A 499 0.14 -14.53 -48.93
N THR A 500 0.68 -13.33 -49.07
CA THR A 500 0.33 -12.35 -50.10
C THR A 500 0.62 -12.90 -51.51
N PRO A 501 -0.34 -12.87 -52.45
CA PRO A 501 -0.05 -12.90 -53.87
C PRO A 501 0.39 -11.50 -54.34
N GLU A 502 1.40 -11.43 -55.19
CA GLU A 502 1.74 -10.19 -55.92
C GLU A 502 0.70 -9.96 -57.03
N CYS A 503 0.22 -8.72 -57.19
CA CYS A 503 -0.75 -8.36 -58.24
C CYS A 503 -0.06 -7.56 -59.37
N PRO A 504 0.05 -8.10 -60.60
CA PRO A 504 0.83 -7.46 -61.66
C PRO A 504 0.01 -6.51 -62.55
N GLY A 505 0.25 -5.20 -62.40
CA GLY A 505 0.41 -4.25 -63.52
C GLY A 505 -0.83 -3.71 -64.27
N ARG A 506 -0.65 -2.47 -64.75
CA ARG A 506 -1.50 -1.68 -65.66
C ARG A 506 -2.85 -1.18 -65.09
N THR A 507 -3.36 -0.01 -65.49
CA THR A 507 -2.84 0.98 -66.47
C THR A 507 -3.00 2.41 -65.94
N GLN A 508 -2.30 3.36 -66.55
CA GLN A 508 -2.68 4.77 -66.50
C GLN A 508 -4.07 4.95 -67.13
N ASP A 509 -4.84 5.93 -66.67
CA ASP A 509 -5.16 7.09 -67.51
C ASP A 509 -5.70 8.24 -66.65
N ASP A 510 -5.23 9.44 -66.96
CA ASP A 510 -5.67 10.75 -66.46
C ASP A 510 -6.02 11.55 -67.72
N PRO A 511 -7.20 12.20 -67.79
CA PRO A 511 -7.20 13.63 -67.49
C PRO A 511 -8.49 14.16 -66.82
N GLY A 512 -8.34 15.16 -65.93
CA GLY A 512 -9.45 15.95 -65.38
C GLY A 512 -9.02 17.20 -64.62
#